data_AF-A0A3P8APL2-F1
#
_entry.id   AF-A0A3P8APL2-F1
#
_cell.length_a   1.000
_cell.length_b   1.000
_cell.length_c   1.000
_cell.angle_alpha   90.00
_cell.angle_beta   90.00
_cell.angle_gamma   90.00
#
_symmetry.space_group_name_H-M   'P 1'
#
loop_
_entity.id
_entity.type
_entity.pdbx_description
1 polymer ?
#
loop_
_entity_poly.entity_id
_entity_poly.type
_entity_poly.pdbx_seq_one_letter_code
_entity_poly.pdbx_strand_id
1 'polypeptide(L)'
;MNIHWPDTISNSLLWERTNQLPADEEIRKRRWKGIGHTLRKSSNCITRQALTWNPEGKRKRGRPKNTLRLEIEVDMIRMNNNWEELERIAQDRVGW
;
A
#
# COMPACT_ATOMS: atom_id res chain seq x y z
N MET A 1 -16.15 40.18 8.14
CA MET A 1 -16.80 38.87 7.91
C MET A 1 -16.09 37.85 8.77
N ASN A 2 -16.71 37.40 9.87
CA ASN A 2 -16.14 36.41 10.79
C ASN A 2 -17.02 35.16 10.71
N ILE A 3 -16.57 34.14 9.96
CA ILE A 3 -17.25 32.86 9.89
C ILE A 3 -16.68 32.00 11.02
N HIS A 4 -17.52 31.64 11.98
CA HIS A 4 -17.18 30.75 13.08
C HIS A 4 -17.75 29.36 12.79
N TRP A 5 -16.91 28.33 12.89
CA TRP A 5 -17.30 26.94 12.75
C TRP A 5 -17.40 26.33 14.16
N PRO A 6 -18.60 26.23 14.76
CA PRO A 6 -18.74 25.78 16.15
C PRO A 6 -18.49 24.27 16.31
N ASP A 7 -18.70 23.49 15.25
CA ASP A 7 -18.60 22.03 15.30
C ASP A 7 -17.47 21.51 14.42
N THR A 8 -16.47 20.91 15.05
CA THR A 8 -15.43 20.14 14.36
C THR A 8 -15.79 18.66 14.45
N ILE A 9 -16.25 18.09 13.34
CA ILE A 9 -16.54 16.65 13.26
C ILE A 9 -15.21 15.90 13.07
N SER A 10 -14.95 14.91 13.92
CA SER A 10 -13.80 14.02 13.77
C SER A 10 -13.99 13.08 12.58
N ASN A 11 -12.89 12.72 11.91
CA ASN A 11 -12.94 11.76 10.80
C ASN A 11 -13.51 10.38 11.24
N SER A 12 -13.24 9.95 12.47
CA SER A 12 -13.80 8.70 13.02
C SER A 12 -15.33 8.73 13.07
N LEU A 13 -15.92 9.85 13.51
CA LEU A 13 -17.37 10.01 13.59
C LEU A 13 -18.02 10.08 12.19
N LEU A 14 -17.32 10.63 11.20
CA LEU A 14 -17.78 10.64 9.81
C LEU A 14 -17.82 9.23 9.22
N TRP A 15 -16.75 8.44 9.38
CA TRP A 15 -16.68 7.07 8.87
C TRP A 15 -17.73 6.16 9.50
N GLU A 16 -17.95 6.29 10.82
CA GLU A 16 -18.99 5.55 11.54
C GLU A 16 -20.39 5.88 11.03
N ARG A 17 -20.70 7.17 10.80
CA ARG A 17 -22.00 7.60 10.27
C ARG A 17 -22.24 7.20 8.82
N THR A 18 -21.20 7.20 8.00
CA THR A 18 -21.30 6.92 6.56
C THR A 18 -21.10 5.44 6.23
N ASN A 19 -20.71 4.62 7.22
CA ASN A 19 -20.23 3.24 7.02
C ASN A 19 -19.11 3.16 5.96
N GLN A 20 -18.29 4.21 5.85
CA GLN A 20 -17.19 4.28 4.89
C GLN A 20 -15.87 3.89 5.54
N LEU A 21 -15.03 3.17 4.80
CA LEU A 21 -13.67 2.88 5.24
C LEU A 21 -12.77 4.11 5.02
N PRO A 22 -11.73 4.28 5.85
CA PRO A 22 -10.68 5.25 5.60
C PRO A 22 -10.05 5.05 4.21
N ALA A 23 -9.80 6.16 3.51
CA ALA A 23 -9.27 6.10 2.14
C ALA A 23 -7.90 5.42 2.05
N ASP A 24 -7.07 5.54 3.08
CA ASP A 24 -5.78 4.85 3.19
C ASP A 24 -5.94 3.34 3.26
N GLU A 25 -6.97 2.84 3.94
CA GLU A 25 -7.27 1.42 4.00
C GLU A 25 -7.73 0.87 2.64
N GLU A 26 -8.56 1.63 1.92
CA GLU A 26 -9.01 1.25 0.59
C GLU A 26 -7.86 1.25 -0.43
N ILE A 27 -7.03 2.29 -0.42
CA ILE A 27 -5.84 2.39 -1.28
C ILE A 27 -4.90 1.22 -1.00
N ARG A 28 -4.67 0.89 0.27
CA ARG A 28 -3.85 -0.24 0.69
C ARG A 28 -4.42 -1.56 0.18
N LYS A 29 -5.73 -1.80 0.32
CA LYS A 29 -6.38 -3.02 -0.19
C LYS A 29 -6.23 -3.16 -1.71
N ARG A 30 -6.41 -2.08 -2.46
CA ARG A 30 -6.22 -2.06 -3.93
C ARG A 30 -4.76 -2.32 -4.31
N ARG A 31 -3.83 -1.70 -3.59
CA ARG A 31 -2.38 -1.90 -3.77
C ARG A 31 -2.01 -3.35 -3.54
N TRP A 32 -2.48 -3.97 -2.46
CA TRP A 32 -2.25 -5.38 -2.17
C TRP A 32 -2.75 -6.29 -3.29
N LYS A 33 -3.99 -6.10 -3.76
CA LYS A 33 -4.49 -6.85 -4.92
C LYS A 33 -3.55 -6.76 -6.14
N GLY A 34 -3.00 -5.58 -6.42
CA GLY A 34 -2.02 -5.35 -7.48
C GLY A 34 -0.67 -6.05 -7.26
N ILE A 35 -0.16 -6.03 -6.02
CA ILE A 35 1.09 -6.71 -5.65
C ILE A 35 0.96 -8.22 -5.85
N GLY A 36 -0.12 -8.84 -5.36
CA GLY A 36 -0.29 -10.27 -5.53
C GLY A 36 -0.53 -10.68 -6.97
N HIS A 37 -1.15 -9.84 -7.81
CA HIS A 37 -1.18 -10.08 -9.26
C HIS A 37 0.24 -10.08 -9.87
N THR A 38 1.10 -9.18 -9.41
CA THR A 38 2.48 -9.05 -9.91
C THR A 38 3.36 -10.20 -9.41
N LEU A 39 3.21 -10.62 -8.16
CA LEU A 39 3.92 -11.76 -7.57
C LEU A 39 3.52 -13.09 -8.20
N ARG A 40 2.27 -13.25 -8.65
CA ARG A 40 1.83 -14.44 -9.39
C ARG A 40 2.45 -14.59 -10.78
N LYS A 41 3.11 -13.56 -11.32
CA LYS A 41 3.85 -13.67 -12.58
C LYS A 41 5.12 -14.49 -12.37
N SER A 42 5.65 -15.04 -13.46
CA SER A 42 6.94 -15.75 -13.46
C SER A 42 8.05 -14.90 -12.85
N SER A 43 9.00 -15.54 -12.16
CA SER A 43 10.19 -14.89 -11.57
C SER A 43 10.97 -14.02 -12.56
N ASN A 44 11.03 -14.42 -13.83
CA ASN A 44 11.71 -13.71 -14.91
C ASN A 44 10.95 -12.47 -15.43
N CYS A 45 9.73 -12.21 -14.92
CA CYS A 45 8.95 -11.08 -15.39
C CYS A 45 9.52 -9.76 -14.85
N ILE A 46 9.77 -8.80 -15.75
CA ILE A 46 10.33 -7.49 -15.41
C ILE A 46 9.51 -6.79 -14.31
N THR A 47 8.18 -6.89 -14.36
CA THR A 47 7.32 -6.26 -13.34
C THR A 47 7.50 -6.87 -11.96
N ARG A 48 7.80 -8.18 -11.88
CA ARG A 48 8.06 -8.87 -10.61
C ARG A 48 9.44 -8.55 -10.07
N GLN A 49 10.46 -8.51 -10.93
CA GLN A 49 11.81 -8.08 -10.55
C GLN A 49 11.84 -6.62 -10.09
N ALA A 50 11.03 -5.75 -10.71
CA ALA A 50 10.92 -4.34 -10.33
C ALA A 50 10.37 -4.13 -8.91
N LEU A 51 9.62 -5.08 -8.34
CA LEU A 51 9.11 -4.98 -6.97
C LEU A 51 10.23 -5.02 -5.92
N THR A 52 11.26 -5.84 -6.15
CA THR A 52 12.38 -6.02 -5.22
C THR A 52 13.59 -5.17 -5.60
N TRP A 53 13.61 -4.62 -6.82
CA TRP A 53 14.71 -3.82 -7.35
C TRP A 53 15.00 -2.56 -6.52
N ASN A 54 16.23 -2.46 -6.03
CA ASN A 54 16.75 -1.24 -5.40
C ASN A 54 17.57 -0.45 -6.44
N PRO A 55 17.11 0.72 -6.91
CA PRO A 55 17.88 1.50 -7.89
C PRO A 55 19.16 2.03 -7.24
N GLU A 56 20.30 1.55 -7.70
CA GLU A 56 21.61 2.00 -7.27
C GLU A 56 21.92 3.43 -7.77
N GLY A 57 22.60 4.22 -6.95
CA GLY A 57 23.06 5.57 -7.30
C GLY A 57 22.37 6.73 -6.56
N LYS A 58 22.90 7.93 -6.77
CA LYS A 58 22.39 9.15 -6.11
C LYS A 58 21.03 9.55 -6.70
N ARG A 59 20.05 9.77 -5.83
CA ARG A 59 18.71 10.25 -6.23
C ARG A 59 18.82 11.67 -6.78
N LYS A 60 18.17 11.94 -7.92
CA LYS A 60 18.04 13.31 -8.44
C LYS A 60 17.25 14.19 -7.46
N ARG A 61 17.66 15.45 -7.31
CA ARG A 61 16.93 16.46 -6.52
C ARG A 61 15.52 16.58 -7.08
N GLY A 62 14.51 16.54 -6.21
CA GLY A 62 13.09 16.59 -6.57
C GLY A 62 12.41 15.23 -6.77
N ARG A 63 13.14 14.10 -6.76
CA ARG A 63 12.51 12.77 -6.77
C ARG A 63 11.85 12.48 -5.41
N PRO A 64 10.57 12.05 -5.37
CA PRO A 64 9.91 11.65 -4.13
C PRO A 64 10.73 10.63 -3.33
N LYS A 65 10.73 10.76 -2.00
CA LYS A 65 11.50 9.88 -1.10
C LYS A 65 10.88 8.48 -1.03
N ASN A 66 9.56 8.40 -1.17
CA ASN A 66 8.73 7.21 -1.12
C ASN A 66 8.92 6.42 -2.41
N THR A 67 9.35 5.17 -2.31
CA THR A 67 9.35 4.21 -3.41
C THR A 67 8.25 3.19 -3.17
N LEU A 68 7.71 2.61 -4.24
CA LEU A 68 6.73 1.51 -4.14
C LEU A 68 7.23 0.42 -3.19
N ARG A 69 8.52 0.05 -3.26
CA ARG A 69 9.14 -0.91 -2.35
C ARG A 69 9.02 -0.52 -0.87
N LEU A 70 9.31 0.73 -0.50
CA LEU A 70 9.22 1.20 0.89
C LEU A 70 7.78 1.18 1.40
N GLU A 71 6.84 1.59 0.55
CA GLU A 71 5.42 1.57 0.89
C GLU A 71 4.91 0.14 1.10
N ILE A 72 5.38 -0.80 0.28
CA ILE A 72 5.09 -2.23 0.43
C ILE A 72 5.71 -2.77 1.73
N GLU A 73 6.98 -2.46 2.01
CA GLU A 73 7.65 -2.88 3.25
C GLU A 73 6.91 -2.37 4.50
N VAL A 74 6.44 -1.11 4.49
CA VAL A 74 5.62 -0.57 5.58
C VAL A 74 4.29 -1.32 5.71
N ASP A 75 3.60 -1.58 4.60
CA ASP A 75 2.35 -2.32 4.61
C ASP A 75 2.58 -3.77 5.09
N MET A 76 3.70 -4.40 4.74
CA MET A 76 4.11 -5.74 5.20
C MET A 76 4.36 -5.80 6.71
N ILE A 77 5.11 -4.82 7.24
CA ILE A 77 5.39 -4.71 8.68
C ILE A 77 4.07 -4.61 9.47
N ARG A 78 3.10 -3.84 8.95
CA ARG A 78 1.76 -3.73 9.58
C ARG A 78 0.99 -5.05 9.58
N MET A 79 1.22 -5.92 8.60
CA MET A 79 0.58 -7.24 8.51
C MET A 79 1.37 -8.35 9.22
N ASN A 80 2.54 -8.03 9.81
CA ASN A 80 3.44 -8.99 10.44
C ASN A 80 3.87 -10.14 9.49
N ASN A 81 4.05 -9.82 8.20
CA ASN A 81 4.43 -10.78 7.17
C ASN A 81 5.83 -10.47 6.61
N ASN A 82 6.56 -11.53 6.26
CA ASN A 82 7.81 -11.42 5.51
C ASN A 82 7.57 -11.60 3.98
N TRP A 83 8.60 -11.42 3.16
CA TRP A 83 8.46 -11.49 1.69
C TRP A 83 8.12 -12.90 1.19
N GLU A 84 8.62 -13.94 1.86
CA GLU A 84 8.38 -15.34 1.51
C GLU A 84 6.92 -15.75 1.80
N GLU A 85 6.44 -15.37 2.97
CA GLU A 85 5.06 -15.56 3.40
C GLU A 85 4.10 -14.78 2.48
N LEU A 86 4.46 -13.56 2.12
CA LEU A 86 3.70 -12.76 1.17
C LEU A 86 3.59 -13.45 -0.20
N GLU A 87 4.69 -14.03 -0.69
CA GLU A 87 4.69 -14.78 -1.94
C GLU A 87 3.77 -16.01 -1.84
N ARG A 88 3.82 -16.73 -0.72
CA ARG A 88 2.97 -17.89 -0.46
C ARG A 88 1.48 -17.52 -0.47
N ILE A 89 1.10 -16.47 0.27
CA ILE A 89 -0.29 -15.99 0.34
C ILE A 89 -0.73 -15.46 -1.03
N ALA A 90 0.14 -14.76 -1.78
CA ALA A 90 -0.20 -14.29 -3.12
C ALA A 90 -0.46 -15.42 -4.14
N GLN A 91 0.13 -16.61 -3.93
CA GLN A 91 -0.16 -17.78 -4.75
C GLN A 91 -1.47 -18.47 -4.35
N ASP A 92 -1.86 -18.41 -3.08
CA ASP A 92 -3.16 -18.87 -2.61
C ASP A 92 -4.27 -17.93 -3.12
N ARG A 93 -5.00 -18.38 -4.16
CA ARG A 93 -6.09 -17.62 -4.76
C ARG A 93 -7.33 -17.53 -3.88
N VAL A 94 -7.46 -18.39 -2.86
CA VAL A 94 -8.64 -18.43 -1.99
C VAL A 94 -8.49 -17.42 -0.85
N GLY A 95 -7.26 -17.22 -0.37
CA GLY A 95 -6.93 -16.28 0.71
C GLY A 95 -6.56 -14.85 0.30
N TRP A 96 -6.41 -14.54 -1.01
CA TRP A 96 -5.89 -13.26 -1.52
C TRP A 96 -6.92 -12.30 -2.13
#